data_AF-A0A4D9D3Q9-F1
#
_entry.id   AF-A0A4D9D3Q9-F1
#
_cell.length_a   1.000
_cell.length_b   1.000
_cell.length_c   1.000
_cell.angle_alpha   90.00
_cell.angle_beta   90.00
_cell.angle_gamma   90.00
#
_symmetry.space_group_name_H-M   'P 1'
#
loop_
_entity.id
_entity.type
_entity.pdbx_description
1 polymer ?
#
loop_
_entity_poly.entity_id
_entity_poly.type
_entity_poly.pdbx_seq_one_letter_code
_entity_poly.pdbx_strand_id
1 'polypeptide(L)'
;MNLLAYRILGLSKETSIRINIDNKFQEVLAGWNGMLRVENLRIPFPYTHVVNLLTFIFVFGAPFIYTSRTQNWAENDVLLFASLLLGVAFYGLEDMARKCQHPLGWDPEDHDLEIFGIRLNLDGQEMAKICGVQEPMEFMPYSELFDDLPDFFQVMSYKSYLQTTSVSMEGKIPLIPRRPGE
;
A
#
# COMPACT_ATOMS: atom_id res chain seq x y z
N MET A 1 -10.86 -19.06 17.03
CA MET A 1 -11.74 -19.90 17.88
C MET A 1 -10.95 -20.37 19.10
N ASN A 2 -11.46 -20.17 20.32
CA ASN A 2 -10.69 -20.25 21.58
C ASN A 2 -10.30 -21.68 22.02
N LEU A 3 -9.12 -21.83 22.64
CA LEU A 3 -8.59 -23.08 23.24
C LEU A 3 -9.56 -23.79 24.21
N LEU A 4 -10.46 -23.04 24.85
CA LEU A 4 -11.50 -23.58 25.71
C LEU A 4 -12.49 -24.49 24.97
N ALA A 5 -12.79 -24.22 23.70
CA ALA A 5 -13.71 -25.03 22.90
C ALA A 5 -13.15 -26.44 22.64
N TYR A 6 -11.84 -26.57 22.37
CA TYR A 6 -11.19 -27.86 22.13
C TYR A 6 -11.12 -28.73 23.40
N ARG A 7 -11.01 -28.10 24.57
CA ARG A 7 -11.03 -28.80 25.87
C ARG A 7 -12.42 -29.35 26.20
N ILE A 8 -13.49 -28.64 25.81
CA ILE A 8 -14.89 -29.09 25.99
C ILE A 8 -15.22 -30.24 25.03
N LEU A 9 -14.62 -30.25 23.83
CA LEU A 9 -14.81 -31.29 22.81
C LEU A 9 -14.03 -32.60 23.09
N GLY A 10 -13.33 -32.71 24.24
CA GLY A 10 -12.59 -33.92 24.62
C GLY A 10 -11.39 -34.24 23.72
N LEU A 11 -10.91 -33.26 22.94
CA LEU A 11 -9.82 -33.46 21.99
C LEU A 11 -8.47 -33.56 22.73
N SER A 12 -7.59 -34.48 22.27
CA SER A 12 -6.22 -34.56 22.78
C SER A 12 -5.49 -33.24 22.56
N LYS A 13 -4.59 -32.87 23.50
CA LYS A 13 -3.82 -31.61 23.46
C LYS A 13 -3.08 -31.43 22.13
N GLU A 14 -2.54 -32.51 21.58
CA GLU A 14 -1.80 -32.48 20.31
C GLU A 14 -2.70 -32.11 19.12
N THR A 15 -3.90 -32.69 19.05
CA THR A 15 -4.90 -32.37 18.01
C THR A 15 -5.39 -30.92 18.14
N SER A 16 -5.53 -30.39 19.36
CA SER A 16 -5.92 -28.98 19.55
C SER A 16 -4.86 -28.01 19.05
N ILE A 17 -3.58 -28.33 19.21
CA ILE A 17 -2.47 -27.49 18.72
C ILE A 17 -2.43 -27.52 17.19
N ARG A 18 -2.54 -28.70 16.58
CA ARG A 18 -2.57 -28.86 15.11
C ARG A 18 -3.66 -28.01 14.48
N ILE A 19 -4.89 -28.12 14.99
CA ILE A 19 -6.02 -27.35 14.45
C ILE A 19 -5.82 -25.83 14.65
N ASN A 20 -5.17 -25.40 15.74
CA ASN A 20 -4.89 -23.97 15.94
C ASN A 20 -3.88 -23.45 14.91
N ILE A 21 -2.80 -24.19 14.67
CA ILE A 21 -1.81 -23.87 13.64
C ILE A 21 -2.47 -23.83 12.26
N ASP A 22 -3.29 -24.82 11.92
CA ASP A 22 -3.99 -24.87 10.64
C ASP A 22 -4.90 -23.64 10.46
N ASN A 23 -5.65 -23.25 11.49
CA ASN A 23 -6.50 -22.05 11.42
C ASN A 23 -5.67 -20.77 11.20
N LYS A 24 -4.53 -20.63 11.88
CA LYS A 24 -3.64 -19.47 11.69
C LYS A 24 -3.00 -19.45 10.31
N PHE A 25 -2.65 -20.61 9.77
CA PHE A 25 -2.16 -20.71 8.41
C PHE A 25 -3.24 -20.31 7.39
N GLN A 26 -4.49 -20.72 7.60
CA GLN A 26 -5.62 -20.31 6.75
C GLN A 26 -5.87 -18.79 6.82
N GLU A 27 -5.71 -18.16 7.99
CA GLU A 27 -5.82 -16.69 8.12
C GLU A 27 -4.76 -15.98 7.25
N VAL A 28 -3.51 -16.44 7.27
CA VAL A 28 -2.41 -15.88 6.44
C VAL A 28 -2.68 -16.10 4.96
N LEU A 29 -3.09 -17.31 4.57
CA LEU A 29 -3.44 -17.63 3.17
C LEU A 29 -4.63 -16.80 2.68
N ALA A 30 -5.62 -16.54 3.53
CA ALA A 30 -6.75 -15.68 3.18
C ALA A 30 -6.28 -14.23 2.94
N GLY A 31 -5.35 -13.72 3.75
CA GLY A 31 -4.72 -12.42 3.53
C GLY A 31 -3.96 -12.33 2.20
N TRP A 32 -3.11 -13.34 1.92
CA TRP A 32 -2.37 -13.44 0.66
C TRP A 32 -3.29 -13.48 -0.57
N ASN A 33 -4.33 -14.32 -0.54
CA ASN A 33 -5.33 -14.38 -1.61
C ASN A 33 -6.11 -13.07 -1.76
N GLY A 34 -6.33 -12.34 -0.65
CA GLY A 34 -6.89 -10.99 -0.68
C GLY A 34 -6.00 -10.01 -1.43
N MET A 35 -4.70 -10.04 -1.18
CA MET A 35 -3.71 -9.19 -1.86
C MET A 35 -3.65 -9.51 -3.37
N LEU A 36 -3.57 -10.80 -3.74
CA LEU A 36 -3.62 -11.23 -5.14
C LEU A 36 -4.91 -10.77 -5.84
N ARG A 37 -6.05 -10.77 -5.13
CA ARG A 37 -7.30 -10.27 -5.70
C ARG A 37 -7.20 -8.77 -6.00
N VAL A 38 -6.68 -7.97 -5.06
CA VAL A 38 -6.50 -6.52 -5.26
C VAL A 38 -5.62 -6.23 -6.47
N GLU A 39 -4.54 -6.98 -6.64
CA GLU A 39 -3.63 -6.83 -7.79
C GLU A 39 -4.28 -7.23 -9.12
N ASN A 40 -5.00 -8.37 -9.15
CA ASN A 40 -5.62 -8.89 -10.36
C ASN A 40 -6.92 -8.18 -10.76
N LEU A 41 -7.63 -7.57 -9.82
CA LEU A 41 -8.90 -6.82 -10.05
C LEU A 41 -8.64 -5.35 -10.42
N ARG A 42 -7.62 -5.09 -11.23
CA ARG A 42 -7.43 -3.75 -11.80
C ARG A 42 -8.63 -3.37 -12.66
N ILE A 43 -9.13 -2.14 -12.49
CA ILE A 43 -10.26 -1.63 -13.27
C ILE A 43 -9.92 -1.77 -14.76
N PRO A 44 -10.81 -2.40 -15.57
CA PRO A 44 -10.54 -2.54 -16.99
C PRO A 44 -10.39 -1.17 -17.65
N PHE A 45 -9.35 -1.06 -18.49
CA PHE A 45 -9.03 0.12 -19.28
C PHE A 45 -10.23 0.86 -19.94
N PRO A 46 -11.24 0.19 -20.54
CA PRO A 46 -12.37 0.90 -21.13
C PRO A 46 -13.15 1.76 -20.12
N TYR A 47 -13.26 1.35 -18.86
CA TYR A 47 -13.97 2.13 -17.85
C TYR A 47 -13.22 3.42 -17.52
N THR A 48 -11.90 3.35 -17.39
CA THR A 48 -11.06 4.54 -17.17
C THR A 48 -11.22 5.53 -18.32
N HIS A 49 -11.25 5.04 -19.56
CA HIS A 49 -11.48 5.91 -20.72
C HIS A 49 -12.84 6.61 -20.73
N VAL A 50 -13.90 5.88 -20.37
CA VAL A 50 -15.25 6.45 -20.31
C VAL A 50 -15.34 7.53 -19.23
N VAL A 51 -14.74 7.31 -18.06
CA VAL A 51 -14.71 8.30 -16.98
C VAL A 51 -13.93 9.55 -17.42
N ASN A 52 -12.75 9.39 -18.01
CA ASN A 52 -11.94 10.53 -18.48
C ASN A 52 -12.68 11.32 -19.57
N LEU A 53 -13.37 10.63 -20.49
CA LEU A 53 -14.18 11.28 -21.53
C LEU A 53 -15.36 12.06 -20.94
N LEU A 54 -16.06 11.48 -19.95
CA LEU A 54 -17.15 12.16 -19.24
C LEU A 54 -16.66 13.40 -18.49
N THR A 55 -15.55 13.28 -17.76
CA THR A 55 -14.91 14.42 -17.07
C THR A 55 -14.51 15.50 -18.07
N PHE A 56 -13.94 15.12 -19.22
CA PHE A 56 -13.59 16.07 -20.28
C PHE A 56 -14.82 16.82 -20.82
N ILE A 57 -15.90 16.11 -21.19
CA ILE A 57 -17.13 16.73 -21.69
C ILE A 57 -17.74 17.66 -20.64
N PHE A 58 -17.73 17.26 -19.37
CA PHE A 58 -18.30 18.04 -18.28
C PHE A 58 -17.51 19.34 -18.02
N VAL A 59 -16.19 19.25 -17.85
CA VAL A 59 -15.34 20.41 -17.58
C VAL A 59 -15.26 21.34 -18.79
N PHE A 60 -15.17 20.79 -20.01
CA PHE A 60 -15.16 21.59 -21.24
C PHE A 60 -16.52 22.24 -21.52
N GLY A 61 -17.63 21.57 -21.18
CA GLY A 61 -18.99 22.10 -21.34
C GLY A 61 -19.38 23.17 -20.33
N ALA A 62 -18.84 23.10 -19.10
CA ALA A 62 -19.15 24.03 -18.01
C ALA A 62 -19.02 25.54 -18.37
N PRO A 63 -17.93 26.03 -18.98
CA PRO A 63 -17.80 27.46 -19.33
C PRO A 63 -18.87 27.93 -20.33
N PHE A 64 -19.29 27.09 -21.28
CA PHE A 64 -20.33 27.45 -22.25
C PHE A 64 -21.72 27.56 -21.60
N ILE A 65 -21.99 26.75 -20.58
CA ILE A 65 -23.23 26.85 -19.81
C ILE A 65 -23.28 28.16 -19.03
N TYR A 66 -22.18 28.54 -18.40
CA TYR A 66 -22.11 29.77 -17.60
C TYR A 66 -22.23 31.04 -18.46
N THR A 67 -21.54 31.10 -19.60
CA THR A 67 -21.61 32.26 -20.50
C THR A 67 -22.99 32.47 -21.14
N SER A 68 -23.79 31.40 -21.28
CA SER A 68 -25.14 31.49 -21.82
C SER A 68 -26.15 32.18 -20.89
N ARG A 69 -25.85 32.26 -19.59
CA ARG A 69 -26.78 32.77 -18.57
C ARG A 69 -26.51 34.19 -18.09
N THR A 70 -25.37 34.78 -18.42
CA THR A 70 -24.96 36.08 -17.90
C THR A 70 -24.87 37.13 -19.00
N GLN A 71 -25.56 38.25 -18.78
CA GLN A 71 -25.64 39.37 -19.71
C GLN A 71 -24.58 40.45 -19.40
N ASN A 72 -23.96 40.37 -18.22
CA ASN A 72 -22.98 41.32 -17.70
C ASN A 72 -21.55 40.78 -17.80
N TRP A 73 -20.66 41.60 -18.34
CA TRP A 73 -19.26 41.23 -18.60
C TRP A 73 -18.45 41.05 -17.30
N ALA A 74 -18.76 41.79 -16.24
CA ALA A 74 -18.09 41.65 -14.94
C ALA A 74 -18.46 40.37 -14.17
N GLU A 75 -19.66 39.82 -14.41
CA GLU A 75 -20.07 38.53 -13.82
C GLU A 75 -19.39 37.36 -14.54
N ASN A 76 -19.09 37.52 -15.83
CA ASN A 76 -18.42 36.51 -16.65
C ASN A 76 -17.02 36.16 -16.12
N ASP A 77 -16.27 37.12 -15.60
CA ASP A 77 -14.91 36.88 -15.08
C ASP A 77 -14.92 35.97 -13.84
N VAL A 78 -15.90 36.15 -12.95
CA VAL A 78 -16.06 35.32 -11.73
C VAL A 78 -16.51 33.90 -12.09
N LEU A 79 -17.40 33.77 -13.08
CA LEU A 79 -17.90 32.49 -13.56
C LEU A 79 -16.84 31.69 -14.33
N LEU A 80 -15.96 32.37 -15.07
CA LEU A 80 -14.80 31.75 -15.70
C LEU A 80 -13.84 31.19 -14.65
N PHE A 81 -13.57 31.95 -13.59
CA PHE A 81 -12.75 31.46 -12.48
C PHE A 81 -13.38 30.25 -11.78
N ALA A 82 -14.70 30.27 -11.57
CA ALA A 82 -15.42 29.12 -11.03
C ALA A 82 -15.30 27.87 -11.93
N SER A 83 -15.31 28.03 -13.26
CA SER A 83 -15.10 26.92 -14.20
C SER A 83 -13.68 26.36 -14.18
N LEU A 84 -12.67 27.22 -14.00
CA LEU A 84 -11.28 26.79 -13.82
C LEU A 84 -11.12 26.01 -12.51
N LEU A 85 -11.71 26.49 -11.42
CA LEU A 85 -11.71 25.80 -10.14
C LEU A 85 -12.41 24.44 -10.21
N LEU A 86 -13.53 24.38 -10.94
CA LEU A 86 -14.22 23.12 -11.25
C LEU A 86 -13.30 22.15 -11.99
N GLY A 87 -12.55 22.63 -12.99
CA GLY A 87 -11.56 21.83 -13.71
C GLY A 87 -10.49 21.25 -12.79
N VAL A 88 -9.89 22.08 -11.93
CA VAL A 88 -8.89 21.63 -10.95
C VAL A 88 -9.48 20.59 -10.00
N ALA A 89 -10.71 20.80 -9.52
CA ALA A 89 -11.36 19.87 -8.60
C ALA A 89 -11.62 18.49 -9.26
N PHE A 90 -12.16 18.46 -10.47
CA PHE A 90 -12.52 17.20 -11.14
C PHE A 90 -11.30 16.45 -11.69
N TYR A 91 -10.31 17.14 -12.27
CA TYR A 91 -9.07 16.50 -12.71
C TYR A 91 -8.19 16.09 -11.51
N GLY A 92 -8.19 16.86 -10.43
CA GLY A 92 -7.52 16.47 -9.19
C GLY A 92 -8.16 15.23 -8.57
N LEU A 93 -9.48 15.14 -8.58
CA LEU A 93 -10.21 13.94 -8.14
C LEU A 93 -9.91 12.72 -9.02
N GLU A 94 -9.83 12.91 -10.35
CA GLU A 94 -9.48 11.83 -11.28
C GLU A 94 -8.05 11.31 -11.02
N ASP A 95 -7.10 12.21 -10.80
CA ASP A 95 -5.71 11.83 -10.52
C ASP A 95 -5.59 11.10 -9.17
N MET A 96 -6.27 11.58 -8.13
CA MET A 96 -6.38 10.87 -6.85
C MET A 96 -6.99 9.48 -7.02
N ALA A 97 -8.08 9.36 -7.78
CA ALA A 97 -8.73 8.08 -8.02
C ALA A 97 -7.80 7.11 -8.76
N ARG A 98 -6.96 7.60 -9.69
CA ARG A 98 -5.98 6.80 -10.40
C ARG A 98 -4.90 6.26 -9.47
N LYS A 99 -4.38 7.08 -8.57
CA LYS A 99 -3.39 6.67 -7.56
C LYS A 99 -3.96 5.63 -6.59
N CYS A 100 -5.19 5.84 -6.10
CA CYS A 100 -5.86 4.88 -5.22
C CYS A 100 -6.17 3.51 -5.87
N GLN A 101 -6.16 3.39 -7.20
CA GLN A 101 -6.43 2.12 -7.88
C GLN A 101 -5.31 1.08 -7.73
N HIS A 102 -4.09 1.51 -7.44
CA HIS A 102 -2.93 0.62 -7.41
C HIS A 102 -2.08 0.77 -6.13
N PRO A 103 -2.64 0.41 -4.95
CA PRO A 103 -2.03 0.70 -3.66
C PRO A 103 -0.76 -0.12 -3.33
N LEU A 104 -0.41 -1.10 -4.18
CA LEU A 104 0.74 -2.00 -4.04
C LEU A 104 1.82 -1.70 -5.09
N GLY A 105 1.76 -0.52 -5.72
CA GLY A 105 2.75 -0.08 -6.68
C GLY A 105 4.05 0.39 -6.02
N TRP A 106 4.82 1.12 -6.81
CA TRP A 106 6.10 1.69 -6.41
C TRP A 106 6.04 3.21 -6.35
N ASP A 107 4.84 3.79 -6.39
CA ASP A 107 4.65 5.23 -6.28
C ASP A 107 4.85 5.66 -4.80
N PRO A 108 5.29 6.90 -4.54
CA PRO A 108 5.60 7.35 -3.18
C PRO A 108 4.37 7.40 -2.25
N GLU A 109 3.17 7.34 -2.81
CA GLU A 109 1.90 7.35 -2.09
C GLU A 109 1.38 5.93 -1.79
N ASP A 110 2.04 4.89 -2.32
CA ASP A 110 1.66 3.50 -2.17
C ASP A 110 2.13 2.89 -0.84
N HIS A 111 1.66 1.67 -0.54
CA HIS A 111 2.09 0.95 0.64
C HIS A 111 3.53 0.45 0.48
N ASP A 112 4.39 0.78 1.44
CA ASP A 112 5.77 0.29 1.49
C ASP A 112 5.81 -1.19 1.91
N LEU A 113 5.77 -2.07 0.92
CA LEU A 113 5.85 -3.52 1.09
C LEU A 113 7.24 -3.99 1.56
N GLU A 114 8.28 -3.22 1.27
CA GLU A 114 9.66 -3.55 1.66
C GLU A 114 9.81 -3.42 3.18
N ILE A 115 9.41 -2.27 3.75
CA ILE A 115 9.42 -2.06 5.19
C ILE A 115 8.49 -3.05 5.90
N PHE A 116 7.33 -3.36 5.31
CA PHE A 116 6.43 -4.37 5.86
C PHE A 116 7.10 -5.75 5.96
N GLY A 117 7.78 -6.19 4.89
CA GLY A 117 8.52 -7.45 4.87
C GLY A 117 9.66 -7.49 5.89
N ILE A 118 10.41 -6.40 6.03
CA ILE A 118 11.47 -6.26 7.05
C ILE A 118 10.90 -6.47 8.46
N ARG A 119 9.83 -5.75 8.78
CA ARG A 119 9.21 -5.80 10.12
C ARG A 119 8.64 -7.17 10.41
N LEU A 120 7.96 -7.79 9.44
CA LEU A 120 7.42 -9.14 9.58
C LEU A 120 8.51 -10.17 9.90
N ASN A 121 9.67 -10.06 9.22
CA ASN A 121 10.81 -10.93 9.46
C ASN A 121 11.40 -10.71 10.86
N LEU A 122 11.61 -9.46 11.25
CA LEU A 122 12.16 -9.11 12.56
C LEU A 122 11.25 -9.63 13.70
N ASP A 123 9.95 -9.41 13.60
CA ASP A 123 8.97 -9.93 14.54
C ASP A 123 9.00 -11.47 14.59
N GLY A 124 9.10 -12.12 13.43
CA GLY A 124 9.23 -13.58 13.33
C GLY A 124 10.49 -14.12 14.04
N GLN A 125 11.63 -13.45 13.89
CA GLN A 125 12.87 -13.81 14.56
C GLN A 125 12.80 -13.59 16.07
N GLU A 126 12.17 -12.51 16.53
CA GLU A 126 11.96 -12.27 17.95
C GLU A 126 11.07 -13.34 18.59
N MET A 127 9.99 -13.74 17.90
CA MET A 127 9.13 -14.84 18.34
C MET A 127 9.89 -16.18 18.39
N ALA A 128 10.73 -16.47 17.39
CA ALA A 128 11.54 -17.68 17.37
C ALA A 128 12.51 -17.76 18.56
N LYS A 129 13.15 -16.63 18.92
CA LYS A 129 14.04 -16.53 20.09
C LYS A 129 13.28 -16.78 21.39
N ILE A 130 12.08 -16.25 21.56
CA ILE A 130 11.23 -16.48 22.74
C ILE A 130 10.87 -17.96 22.89
N CYS A 131 10.64 -18.65 21.77
CA CYS A 131 10.35 -20.09 21.76
C CYS A 131 11.58 -20.99 21.96
N GLY A 132 12.78 -20.42 22.09
CA GLY A 132 14.03 -21.18 22.27
C GLY A 132 14.49 -21.92 21.01
N VAL A 133 13.97 -21.56 19.83
CA VAL A 133 14.46 -22.08 18.55
C VAL A 133 15.79 -21.40 18.25
N GLN A 134 16.87 -22.19 18.26
CA GLN A 134 18.25 -21.69 18.33
C GLN A 134 18.88 -21.37 16.98
N GLU A 135 18.22 -21.71 15.87
CA GLU A 135 18.73 -21.37 14.54
C GLU A 135 18.12 -20.05 14.10
N PRO A 136 18.91 -18.96 13.99
CA PRO A 136 18.45 -17.79 13.27
C PRO A 136 18.15 -18.24 11.84
N MET A 137 17.00 -17.84 11.30
CA MET A 137 16.75 -18.02 9.87
C MET A 137 17.81 -17.19 9.14
N GLU A 138 18.87 -17.85 8.67
CA GLU A 138 20.00 -17.19 8.01
C GLU A 138 19.50 -16.74 6.64
N PHE A 139 19.31 -15.42 6.49
CA PHE A 139 18.87 -14.83 5.23
C PHE A 139 20.00 -14.06 4.57
N MET A 140 20.01 -14.21 3.25
CA MET A 140 20.82 -13.48 2.29
C MET A 140 20.73 -11.96 2.57
N PRO A 141 21.87 -11.25 2.70
CA PRO A 141 21.89 -9.81 2.92
C PRO A 141 21.19 -9.07 1.78
N TYR A 142 20.55 -7.93 2.08
CA TYR A 142 19.79 -7.12 1.11
C TYR A 142 20.54 -6.81 -0.19
N SER A 143 21.87 -6.67 -0.13
CA SER A 143 22.72 -6.49 -1.30
C SER A 143 22.61 -7.66 -2.29
N GLU A 144 22.64 -8.89 -1.78
CA GLU A 144 22.64 -10.11 -2.59
C GLU A 144 21.23 -10.45 -3.12
N LEU A 145 20.16 -9.99 -2.46
CA LEU A 145 18.77 -10.22 -2.90
C LEU A 145 18.41 -9.43 -4.17
N PHE A 146 19.03 -8.26 -4.36
CA PHE A 146 18.81 -7.42 -5.53
C PHE A 146 19.81 -7.67 -6.66
N ASP A 147 20.98 -8.25 -6.37
CA ASP A 147 22.00 -8.60 -7.37
C ASP A 147 21.47 -9.59 -8.44
N ASP A 148 20.50 -10.44 -8.08
CA ASP A 148 19.83 -11.38 -8.98
C ASP A 148 18.64 -10.77 -9.76
N LEU A 149 18.27 -9.52 -9.47
CA LEU A 149 17.13 -8.83 -10.08
C LEU A 149 17.60 -8.02 -11.30
N PRO A 150 16.91 -8.06 -12.46
CA PRO A 150 17.34 -7.33 -13.65
C PRO A 150 17.55 -5.83 -13.35
N ASP A 151 18.61 -5.22 -13.90
CA ASP A 151 19.11 -3.86 -13.62
C ASP A 151 18.03 -2.78 -13.41
N PHE A 152 16.91 -2.87 -14.13
CA PHE A 152 15.78 -1.96 -14.00
C PHE A 152 15.19 -1.92 -12.58
N PHE A 153 15.04 -3.07 -11.93
CA PHE A 153 14.45 -3.17 -10.60
C PHE A 153 15.43 -2.75 -9.49
N GLN A 154 16.73 -2.95 -9.69
CA GLN A 154 17.77 -2.49 -8.76
C GLN A 154 17.78 -0.96 -8.64
N VAL A 155 17.69 -0.26 -9.77
CA VAL A 155 17.69 1.21 -9.81
C VAL A 155 16.42 1.81 -9.20
N MET A 156 15.27 1.14 -9.35
CA MET A 156 14.00 1.57 -8.75
C MET A 156 13.96 1.35 -7.23
N SER A 157 14.36 0.17 -6.76
CA SER A 157 14.48 -0.14 -5.32
C SER A 157 15.41 0.85 -4.61
N TYR A 158 16.58 1.13 -5.19
CA TYR A 158 17.54 2.08 -4.61
C TYR A 158 17.02 3.52 -4.53
N LYS A 159 16.22 3.98 -5.51
CA LYS A 159 15.59 5.31 -5.47
C LYS A 159 14.52 5.41 -4.37
N SER A 160 13.68 4.39 -4.22
CA SER A 160 12.69 4.32 -3.14
C SER A 160 13.37 4.27 -1.77
N TYR A 161 14.44 3.49 -1.61
CA TYR A 161 15.26 3.42 -0.39
C TYR A 161 15.87 4.78 0.00
N LEU A 162 16.39 5.54 -0.97
CA LEU A 162 16.92 6.88 -0.71
C LEU A 162 15.80 7.89 -0.33
N GLN A 163 14.62 7.78 -0.94
CA GLN A 163 13.47 8.61 -0.60
C GLN A 163 12.95 8.32 0.82
N THR A 164 12.78 7.05 1.20
CA THR A 164 12.33 6.66 2.55
C THR A 164 13.37 6.99 3.63
N THR A 165 14.66 6.87 3.32
CA THR A 165 15.74 7.28 4.23
C THR A 165 15.74 8.81 4.45
N SER A 166 15.50 9.60 3.40
CA SER A 166 15.45 11.07 3.52
C SER A 166 14.26 11.56 4.35
N VAL A 167 13.10 10.89 4.25
CA VAL A 167 11.91 11.18 5.06
C VAL A 167 12.04 10.64 6.48
N SER A 168 12.70 9.49 6.66
CA SER A 168 12.93 8.89 7.99
C SER A 168 13.96 9.63 8.83
N MET A 169 14.82 10.48 8.24
CA MET A 169 15.77 11.31 9.00
C MET A 169 15.15 12.55 9.66
N GLU A 170 13.93 12.97 9.29
CA GLU A 170 13.22 14.06 9.98
C GLU A 170 12.44 13.59 11.23
N GLY A 171 12.21 12.29 11.38
CA GLY A 171 11.45 11.70 12.49
C GLY A 171 12.25 10.62 13.22
N LYS A 172 13.00 11.04 14.25
CA LYS A 172 13.70 10.17 15.22
C LYS A 172 12.95 8.87 15.52
N ILE A 173 13.44 7.74 15.01
CA ILE A 173 13.19 6.42 15.60
C ILE A 173 14.36 6.18 16.57
N PRO A 174 14.11 5.89 17.86
CA PRO A 174 15.18 5.71 18.83
C PRO A 174 15.95 4.43 18.48
N LEU A 175 17.18 4.60 17.99
CA LEU A 175 18.20 3.54 18.00
C LEU A 175 18.40 3.16 19.47
N ILE A 176 17.99 1.96 19.86
CA ILE A 176 18.29 1.39 21.17
C ILE A 176 19.83 1.31 21.26
N PRO A 177 20.47 1.96 22.25
CA PRO A 177 21.91 1.88 22.37
C PRO A 177 22.32 0.45 22.74
N ARG A 178 23.12 -0.21 21.90
CA ARG A 178 23.91 -1.38 22.33
C ARG A 178 24.82 -0.92 23.47
N ARG A 179 24.74 -1.59 24.62
CA ARG A 179 25.72 -1.46 25.71
C ARG A 179 27.10 -1.87 25.16
N PRO A 180 28.16 -1.04 25.33
CA PRO A 180 29.51 -1.50 25.15
C PRO A 180 29.92 -2.31 26.38
N GLY A 181 30.43 -3.52 26.13
CA GLY A 181 30.87 -4.43 27.17
C GLY A 181 31.49 -5.70 26.61
N GLU A 182 32.32 -5.56 25.57
CA GLU A 182 33.65 -6.16 25.36
C GLU A 182 34.30 -5.45 24.16
#